data_AF-A0AAX2BNT3-F1
#
_entry.id   AF-A0AAX2BNT3-F1
#
_cell.length_a   1.000
_cell.length_b   1.000
_cell.length_c   1.000
_cell.angle_alpha   90.00
_cell.angle_beta   90.00
_cell.angle_gamma   90.00
#
_symmetry.space_group_name_H-M   'P 1'
#
loop_
_entity.id
_entity.type
_entity.pdbx_description
1 polymer ?
#
loop_
_entity_poly.entity_id
_entity_poly.type
_entity_poly.pdbx_seq_one_letter_code
_entity_poly.pdbx_strand_id
1 'polypeptide(L)' 'MSRNTVEAKRAILQAQPGKKYHYHNDSGDLIEAYYAAYMAQYHPEIRFDEHEGYALAQSAAIKAAKHG' A
#
# COMPACT_ATOMS: atom_id res chain seq x y z
N MET A 1 -7.91 -9.62 -8.86
CA MET A 1 -7.68 -8.89 -7.59
C MET A 1 -8.91 -8.07 -7.23
N SER A 2 -9.23 -7.96 -5.94
CA SER A 2 -10.31 -7.09 -5.48
C SER A 2 -9.88 -5.62 -5.56
N ARG A 3 -10.79 -4.74 -5.96
CA ARG A 3 -10.60 -3.27 -5.94
C ARG A 3 -10.13 -2.78 -4.56
N ASN A 4 -10.53 -3.47 -3.49
CA ASN A 4 -10.16 -3.13 -2.11
C ASN A 4 -8.67 -3.32 -1.84
N THR A 5 -8.03 -4.31 -2.46
CA THR A 5 -6.59 -4.60 -2.26
C THR A 5 -5.73 -3.52 -2.91
N VAL A 6 -6.09 -3.05 -4.10
CA VAL A 6 -5.38 -1.96 -4.80
C VAL A 6 -5.46 -0.65 -4.01
N GLU A 7 -6.63 -0.28 -3.49
CA GLU A 7 -6.77 0.92 -2.68
C GLU A 7 -6.00 0.84 -1.36
N ALA A 8 -5.89 -0.35 -0.76
CA ALA A 8 -5.10 -0.56 0.44
C ALA A 8 -3.60 -0.33 0.19
N LYS A 9 -3.07 -0.89 -0.91
CA LYS A 9 -1.69 -0.67 -1.37
C LYS A 9 -1.43 0.81 -1.66
N ARG A 10 -2.34 1.48 -2.38
CA ARG A 10 -2.25 2.92 -2.66
C ARG A 10 -2.19 3.76 -1.38
N ALA A 11 -3.00 3.42 -0.38
CA ALA A 11 -3.01 4.15 0.89
C ALA A 11 -1.66 4.07 1.64
N ILE A 12 -1.00 2.91 1.60
CA ILE A 12 0.33 2.73 2.19
C ILE A 12 1.38 3.56 1.45
N LEU A 13 1.38 3.50 0.12
CA LEU A 13 2.28 4.29 -0.71
C LEU A 13 2.10 5.80 -0.47
N GLN A 14 0.86 6.28 -0.35
CA GLN A 14 0.55 7.69 -0.05
C GLN A 14 0.87 8.12 1.38
N ALA A 15 0.93 7.18 2.33
CA ALA A 15 1.28 7.48 3.72
C ALA A 15 2.77 7.78 3.92
N GLN A 16 3.61 7.49 2.91
CA GLN A 16 5.04 7.82 2.96
C GLN A 16 5.26 9.34 3.00
N PRO A 17 6.33 9.80 3.67
CA PRO A 17 6.69 11.22 3.72
C PRO A 17 6.81 11.81 2.30
N GLY A 18 6.09 12.90 2.05
CA GLY A 18 6.09 13.60 0.76
C GLY A 18 5.27 12.94 -0.35
N LYS A 19 4.50 11.88 -0.09
CA LYS A 19 3.77 11.11 -1.12
C LYS A 19 2.24 11.22 -1.09
N LYS A 20 1.69 12.12 -0.27
CA LYS A 20 0.25 12.26 0.05
C LYS A 20 -0.73 12.24 -1.14
N TYR A 21 -0.30 12.64 -2.34
CA TYR A 21 -1.13 12.62 -3.57
C TYR A 21 -0.44 12.01 -4.79
N HIS A 22 0.77 11.48 -4.63
CA HIS A 22 1.59 11.05 -5.76
C HIS A 22 0.94 9.93 -6.57
N TYR A 23 0.22 9.03 -5.89
CA TYR A 23 -0.34 7.81 -6.46
C TYR A 23 -1.86 7.86 -6.71
N HIS A 24 -2.48 9.04 -6.63
CA HIS A 24 -3.95 9.15 -6.62
C HIS A 24 -4.60 8.76 -7.95
N ASN A 25 -3.94 9.07 -9.07
CA ASN A 25 -4.44 8.84 -10.42
C ASN A 25 -3.79 7.63 -11.12
N ASP A 26 -2.93 6.89 -10.42
CA ASP A 26 -2.22 5.75 -11.01
C ASP A 26 -3.17 4.57 -11.20
N SER A 27 -2.96 3.83 -12.29
CA SER A 27 -3.70 2.59 -12.56
C SER A 27 -3.41 1.52 -11.50
N GLY A 28 -4.30 0.53 -11.39
CA GLY A 28 -4.09 -0.60 -10.47
C GLY A 28 -2.77 -1.31 -10.71
N ASP A 29 -2.39 -1.52 -11.97
CA ASP A 29 -1.12 -2.18 -12.33
C ASP A 29 0.11 -1.37 -11.90
N LEU A 30 0.06 -0.04 -12.00
CA LEU A 30 1.14 0.83 -11.51
C LEU A 30 1.24 0.77 -9.99
N ILE A 31 0.10 0.78 -9.29
CA ILE A 31 0.07 0.63 -7.83
C ILE A 31 0.69 -0.70 -7.39
N GLU A 32 0.40 -1.80 -8.09
CA GLU A 32 1.00 -3.11 -7.83
C GLU A 32 2.53 -3.08 -7.97
N ALA A 33 3.03 -2.51 -9.07
CA ALA A 33 4.47 -2.40 -9.32
C ALA A 33 5.18 -1.55 -8.26
N TYR A 34 4.64 -0.37 -7.94
CA TYR A 34 5.20 0.50 -6.90
C TYR A 34 5.15 -0.14 -5.52
N TYR A 35 4.08 -0.85 -5.22
CA TYR A 35 3.93 -1.54 -3.95
C TYR A 35 4.92 -2.70 -3.82
N ALA A 36 5.11 -3.51 -4.87
CA ALA A 36 6.11 -4.57 -4.87
C ALA A 36 7.53 -4.02 -4.65
N ALA A 37 7.88 -2.91 -5.31
CA ALA A 37 9.16 -2.23 -5.10
C ALA A 37 9.30 -1.70 -3.67
N TYR A 38 8.25 -1.12 -3.11
CA TYR A 38 8.22 -0.68 -1.71
C TYR A 38 8.44 -1.83 -0.73
N MET A 39 7.74 -2.96 -0.91
CA MET A 39 7.90 -4.13 -0.04
C MET A 39 9.31 -4.72 -0.13
N ALA A 40 9.87 -4.84 -1.34
CA ALA A 40 11.23 -5.32 -1.52
C ALA A 40 12.28 -4.41 -0.84
N GLN A 41 12.03 -3.09 -0.81
CA GLN A 41 12.95 -2.13 -0.23
C GLN A 41 12.83 -2.02 1.30
N TYR A 42 11.61 -2.04 1.84
CA TYR A 42 11.35 -1.68 3.24
C TYR A 42 10.83 -2.82 4.11
N HIS A 43 10.28 -3.88 3.52
CA HIS A 43 9.75 -5.05 4.21
C HIS A 43 10.18 -6.36 3.53
N PRO A 44 11.49 -6.56 3.29
CA PRO A 44 12.00 -7.76 2.60
C PRO A 44 11.72 -9.06 3.37
N GLU A 45 11.40 -8.98 4.65
CA GLU A 45 11.02 -10.09 5.51
C GLU A 45 9.61 -10.64 5.19
N ILE A 46 8.77 -9.86 4.52
CA ILE A 46 7.39 -10.23 4.22
C ILE A 46 7.34 -10.92 2.86
N ARG A 47 6.87 -12.17 2.87
CA ARG A 47 6.82 -12.98 1.64
C ARG A 47 5.77 -12.44 0.68
N PHE A 48 5.98 -12.67 -0.61
CA PHE A 48 5.08 -12.18 -1.66
C PHE A 48 3.62 -12.64 -1.48
N ASP A 49 3.39 -13.86 -1.00
CA ASP A 49 2.05 -14.39 -0.72
C ASP A 49 1.35 -13.71 0.47
N GLU A 50 2.10 -13.03 1.34
CA GLU A 50 1.58 -12.32 2.51
C GLU A 50 1.28 -10.83 2.23
N HIS A 51 1.70 -10.32 1.06
CA HIS A 51 1.59 -8.91 0.69
C HIS A 51 0.16 -8.38 0.72
N GLU A 52 -0.83 -9.17 0.28
CA GLU A 52 -2.22 -8.72 0.32
C GLU A 52 -2.75 -8.58 1.75
N GLY A 53 -2.46 -9.55 2.61
CA GLY A 53 -2.86 -9.51 4.02
C GLY A 53 -2.21 -8.36 4.77
N TYR A 54 -0.92 -8.15 4.54
CA TYR A 54 -0.19 -7.01 5.07
C TYR A 54 -0.81 -5.68 4.59
N ALA A 55 -1.10 -5.54 3.29
CA ALA A 55 -1.63 -4.31 2.75
C ALA A 55 -2.97 -3.92 3.40
N LEU A 56 -3.86 -4.91 3.59
CA LEU A 56 -5.15 -4.70 4.23
C LEU A 56 -5.00 -4.29 5.71
N ALA A 57 -4.16 -4.99 6.46
CA ALA A 57 -3.92 -4.71 7.88
C ALA A 57 -3.28 -3.33 8.09
N GLN A 58 -2.23 -3.01 7.34
CA GLN A 58 -1.51 -1.75 7.45
C GLN A 58 -2.38 -0.56 6.98
N SER A 59 -3.18 -0.74 5.92
CA SER A 59 -4.12 0.30 5.47
C SER A 59 -5.19 0.60 6.53
N ALA A 60 -5.70 -0.44 7.23
CA ALA A 60 -6.63 -0.25 8.33
C ALA A 60 -5.99 0.54 9.50
N ALA A 61 -4.74 0.23 9.85
CA ALA A 61 -3.98 0.97 10.87
C ALA A 61 -3.77 2.44 10.48
N ILE A 62 -3.42 2.73 9.22
CA ILE A 62 -3.28 4.10 8.71
C ILE A 62 -4.59 4.88 8.79
N LYS A 63 -5.73 4.23 8.49
CA LYS A 63 -7.05 4.86 8.62
C LYS A 63 -7.38 5.17 10.08
N ALA A 64 -7.15 4.22 10.98
CA ALA A 64 -7.38 4.42 12.42
C ALA A 64 -6.55 5.59 12.97
N ALA A 65 -5.28 5.69 12.60
CA ALA A 65 -4.38 6.76 13.04
C ALA A 65 -4.77 8.17 12.52
N LYS A 66 -5.55 8.27 11.45
CA LYS A 66 -6.06 9.57 10.94
C LYS A 66 -7.31 10.08 11.66
N HIS A 67 -7.99 9.20 12.40
CA HIS A 67 -9.26 9.51 13.07
C HIS A 67 -9.16 9.45 14.60
N GLY A 68 -7.97 9.14 15.15
CA GLY A 68 -7.66 9.18 16.58
C GLY A 68 -7.01 10.48 17.03
#